data_AF-A0A645EZI4-F1
#
_entry.id   AF-A0A645EZI4-F1
#
_cell.length_a   1.000
_cell.length_b   1.000
_cell.length_c   1.000
_cell.angle_alpha   90.00
_cell.angle_beta   90.00
_cell.angle_gamma   90.00
#
_symmetry.space_group_name_H-M   'P 1'
#
loop_
_entity.id
_entity.type
_entity.pdbx_description
1 polymer ?
#
loop_
_entity_poly.entity_id
_entity_poly.type
_entity_poly.pdbx_seq_one_letter_code
_entity_poly.pdbx_strand_id
1 'polypeptide(L)' 'MEACNNAFDTAPTWEDITAMVAINRVYNFTNEAKTATKWGVNVRFTITKNTGYTGEISVSGFGGAYE' A
#
# COMPACT_ATOMS: atom_id res chain seq x y z
N MET A 1 -4.36 -4.80 -0.71
CA MET A 1 -3.17 -3.96 -0.92
C MET A 1 -3.50 -2.60 -0.40
N GLU A 2 -2.60 -2.00 0.38
CA GLU A 2 -2.89 -0.74 1.03
C GLU A 2 -1.75 0.25 0.79
N ALA A 3 -2.07 1.53 0.79
CA ALA A 3 -1.10 2.60 0.79
C ALA A 3 -1.47 3.68 1.79
N CYS A 4 -0.49 4.50 2.18
CA CYS A 4 -0.71 5.69 3.00
C CYS A 4 0.06 6.87 2.43
N ASN A 5 -0.48 8.09 2.56
CA ASN A 5 0.15 9.34 2.16
C ASN A 5 0.83 10.09 3.33
N ASN A 6 0.88 9.48 4.52
CA ASN A 6 1.53 10.00 5.72
C ASN A 6 2.56 9.00 6.28
N ALA A 7 3.44 8.48 5.41
CA ALA A 7 4.36 7.38 5.71
C ALA A 7 5.29 7.59 6.93
N PHE A 8 5.55 8.84 7.30
CA PHE A 8 6.42 9.20 8.43
C PHE A 8 5.66 9.44 9.74
N ASP A 9 4.33 9.39 9.74
CA ASP A 9 3.53 9.49 10.97
C ASP A 9 3.78 8.26 11.85
N THR A 10 3.72 8.43 13.18
CA THR A 10 3.84 7.31 14.13
C THR A 10 2.76 6.24 13.90
N ALA A 11 1.58 6.67 13.48
CA ALA A 11 0.48 5.80 13.06
C ALA A 11 -0.04 6.27 11.69
N PRO A 12 0.50 5.74 10.58
CA PRO A 12 0.03 6.08 9.24
C PRO A 12 -1.42 5.64 9.00
N THR A 13 -2.15 6.41 8.19
CA THR A 13 -3.52 6.09 7.80
C THR A 13 -3.47 5.23 6.53
N TRP A 14 -3.82 3.96 6.67
CA TRP A 14 -3.79 3.01 5.56
C TRP A 14 -5.14 2.99 4.84
N GLU A 15 -5.09 3.11 3.52
CA GLU A 15 -6.26 3.07 2.65
C GLU A 15 -6.17 1.86 1.70
N ASP A 16 -7.28 1.15 1.49
CA ASP A 16 -7.34 0.03 0.54
C ASP A 16 -7.34 0.55 -0.90
N ILE A 17 -6.27 0.24 -1.63
CA ILE A 17 -6.07 0.66 -3.01
C ILE A 17 -6.28 -0.49 -4.01
N THR A 18 -6.69 -1.67 -3.53
CA THR A 18 -6.73 -2.92 -4.32
C THR A 18 -7.54 -2.77 -5.60
N ALA A 19 -8.72 -2.17 -5.52
CA ALA A 19 -9.60 -2.01 -6.67
C ALA A 19 -8.96 -1.14 -7.77
N MET A 20 -8.29 -0.04 -7.40
CA MET A 20 -7.66 0.86 -8.37
C MET A 20 -6.41 0.24 -9.01
N VAL A 21 -5.61 -0.46 -8.21
CA VAL A 21 -4.44 -1.18 -8.73
C VAL A 21 -4.87 -2.29 -9.70
N ALA A 22 -5.93 -3.03 -9.38
CA ALA A 22 -6.44 -4.11 -10.24
C ALA A 22 -6.90 -3.62 -11.63
N ILE A 23 -7.31 -2.36 -11.75
CA ILE A 23 -7.77 -1.75 -13.02
C ILE A 23 -6.75 -0.77 -13.61
N ASN A 24 -5.51 -0.73 -13.10
CA ASN A 24 -4.44 0.19 -13.51
C ASN A 24 -4.86 1.67 -13.47
N ARG A 25 -5.49 2.10 -12.37
CA ARG A 25 -5.90 3.48 -12.15
C ARG A 25 -5.20 4.10 -10.95
N VAL A 26 -5.04 5.42 -11.00
CA VAL A 26 -4.52 6.21 -9.87
C VAL A 26 -5.48 6.10 -8.69
N TYR A 27 -4.93 5.95 -7.50
CA TYR A 27 -5.68 6.06 -6.26
C TYR A 27 -5.55 7.48 -5.71
N ASN A 28 -6.69 8.15 -5.50
CA ASN A 28 -6.71 9.43 -4.81
C ASN A 28 -6.87 9.19 -3.32
N PHE A 29 -5.86 9.56 -2.54
CA PHE A 29 -5.92 9.45 -1.08
C PHE A 29 -7.04 10.31 -0.51
N THR A 30 -7.79 9.73 0.42
CA THR A 30 -8.83 10.43 1.17
C THR A 30 -8.32 10.94 2.51
N ASN A 31 -7.17 10.44 2.99
CA ASN A 31 -6.54 10.95 4.20
C ASN A 31 -5.96 12.36 3.99
N GLU A 32 -6.49 13.33 4.73
CA GLU A 32 -6.02 14.72 4.72
C GLU A 32 -5.13 15.07 5.92
N ALA A 33 -4.95 14.14 6.87
CA ALA A 33 -4.21 14.37 8.11
C ALA A 33 -2.77 13.83 8.04
N LYS A 34 -1.80 14.65 8.47
CA LYS A 34 -0.39 14.27 8.64
C LYS A 34 0.23 14.97 9.84
N THR A 35 0.78 14.20 10.76
CA THR A 35 1.41 14.68 12.01
C THR A 35 2.92 14.85 11.92
N ALA A 36 3.61 14.09 11.06
CA ALA A 36 5.06 14.18 10.89
C ALA A 36 5.48 15.42 10.10
N THR A 37 6.69 15.92 10.35
CA THR A 37 7.28 17.02 9.57
C THR A 37 7.58 16.61 8.14
N LYS A 38 7.98 15.35 7.91
CA LYS A 38 8.28 14.81 6.58
C LYS A 38 7.02 14.23 5.95
N TRP A 39 6.91 14.37 4.63
CA TRP A 39 5.87 13.73 3.83
C TRP A 39 6.43 12.55 3.05
N GLY A 40 5.61 11.52 2.84
CA GLY A 40 5.97 10.37 2.02
C GLY A 40 4.81 9.40 1.85
N VAL A 41 4.95 8.54 0.84
CA VAL A 41 4.00 7.47 0.53
C VAL A 41 4.63 6.13 0.88
N ASN A 42 3.87 5.24 1.51
CA ASN A 42 4.23 3.84 1.68
C ASN A 42 3.15 2.95 1.07
N VAL A 43 3.56 1.75 0.65
CA VAL A 43 2.69 0.69 0.16
C VAL A 43 2.96 -0.56 0.99
N ARG A 44 1.91 -1.29 1.34
CA ARG A 44 2.04 -2.59 2.03
C ARG A 44 1.16 -3.65 1.39
N PHE A 45 1.63 -4.88 1.51
CA PHE A 45 0.97 -6.08 1.02
C PHE A 45 0.89 -7.10 2.15
N THR A 46 -0.25 -7.77 2.26
CA THR A 46 -0.41 -8.92 3.14
C THR A 46 -0.49 -10.16 2.25
N ILE A 47 0.42 -11.10 2.48
CA ILE A 47 0.47 -12.37 1.77
C ILE A 47 0.01 -13.45 2.74
N THR A 48 -1.16 -14.02 2.46
CA THR A 48 -1.71 -15.12 3.27
C THR A 48 -1.43 -16.44 2.57
N LYS A 49 -0.69 -17.33 3.24
CA LYS A 49 -0.46 -18.69 2.77
C LYS A 49 -1.62 -19.57 3.20
N ASN A 50 -2.36 -20.13 2.24
CA ASN A 50 -3.46 -21.04 2.53
C ASN A 50 -2.97 -22.35 3.16
N THR A 51 -3.77 -22.92 4.06
CA THR A 51 -3.50 -24.21 4.69
C THR A 51 -3.26 -25.29 3.64
N GLY A 52 -2.18 -26.06 3.80
CA GLY A 52 -1.82 -27.15 2.88
C GLY A 52 -1.05 -26.72 1.62
N TYR A 53 -0.85 -25.42 1.37
CA TYR A 53 0.01 -24.98 0.28
C TYR A 53 1.48 -25.22 0.63
N THR A 54 2.20 -26.00 -0.18
CA THR A 54 3.63 -26.33 0.04
C THR A 54 4.57 -25.64 -0.94
N GLY A 55 4.03 -24.95 -1.95
CA GLY A 55 4.81 -24.21 -2.94
C GLY A 55 5.45 -22.94 -2.39
N GLU A 56 6.29 -22.34 -3.23
CA GLU A 56 6.89 -21.02 -3.01
C GLU A 56 5.84 -19.93 -3.19
N ILE A 57 5.88 -18.92 -2.32
CA ILE A 57 5.22 -17.64 -2.57
C ILE A 57 6.32 -16.61 -2.75
N SER A 58 6.42 -16.04 -3.95
CA SER A 58 7.41 -15.04 -4.29
C SER A 58 6.78 -13.73 -4.76
N VAL A 59 7.48 -12.64 -4.46
CA VAL A 59 7.16 -11.28 -4.93
C VAL A 59 8.32 -10.85 -5.80
N SER A 60 8.10 -10.76 -7.11
CA SER A 60 9.14 -10.39 -8.08
C SER A 60 9.47 -8.89 -8.07
N GLY A 61 8.59 -8.07 -7.49
CA GLY A 61 8.78 -6.64 -7.34
C GLY A 61 7.46 -5.91 -7.16
N PHE A 62 7.55 -4.62 -6.82
CA PHE A 62 6.45 -3.68 -6.90
C PHE A 62 6.96 -2.36 -7.48
N GLY A 63 6.08 -1.62 -8.14
CA GLY A 63 6.39 -0.31 -8.71
C GLY A 63 5.20 0.62 -8.58
N GLY A 64 5.48 1.91 -8.57
CA GLY A 64 4.46 2.96 -8.53
C GLY A 64 4.98 4.21 -9.21
N ALA A 65 4.08 4.97 -9.80
CA ALA A 65 4.31 6.33 -10.26
C ALA A 65 3.46 7.27 -9.40
N TYR A 66 3.96 8.47 -9.17
CA TYR A 66 3.21 9.55 -8.53
C TYR A 66 3.03 10.69 -9.52
N GLU A 67 1.87 11.33 -9.48
CA GLU A 67 1.52 12.54 -10.23
C GLU A 67 1.23 13.68 -9.27
#